data_AF-A0A1C3P6E6-F1
#
_entry.id   AF-A0A1C3P6E6-F1
#
_cell.length_a   1.000
_cell.length_b   1.000
_cell.length_c   1.000
_cell.angle_alpha   90.00
_cell.angle_beta   90.00
_cell.angle_gamma   90.00
#
_symmetry.space_group_name_H-M   'P 1'
#
loop_
_entity.id
_entity.type
_entity.pdbx_description
1 polymer ?
#
loop_
_entity_poly.entity_id
_entity_poly.type
_entity_poly.pdbx_seq_one_letter_code
_entity_poly.pdbx_strand_id
1 'polypeptide(L)'
;MRVRRCSHTGGHRFAPTGFTFPDGRAWGFLDVPALDRIVRRGGRPGELRGRYRGNTALDQWGQVAERELFERFGWGWLDHEITSSHTEVADGGRLATVKLAWQGPTGAATATASVEVARDVPVLVCGEAPELAEKTSPELVLRSITIRR
;
A
#
# COMPACT_ATOMS: atom_id res chain seq x y z
N MET A 1 21.65 -8.15 -5.38
CA MET A 1 20.23 -8.44 -5.07
C MET A 1 20.05 -9.94 -4.84
N ARG A 2 19.21 -10.37 -3.90
CA ARG A 2 18.83 -11.79 -3.73
C ARG A 2 17.33 -11.90 -3.95
N VAL A 3 16.90 -12.89 -4.76
CA VAL A 3 15.48 -13.18 -5.01
C VAL A 3 15.13 -14.52 -4.35
N ARG A 4 13.99 -14.57 -3.69
CA ARG A 4 13.46 -15.76 -3.01
C ARG A 4 12.02 -15.94 -3.45
N ARG A 5 11.62 -17.19 -3.68
CA ARG A 5 10.21 -17.54 -3.91
C ARG A 5 9.58 -17.96 -2.58
N CYS A 6 8.39 -17.46 -2.31
CA CYS A 6 7.53 -17.92 -1.23
C CYS A 6 6.28 -18.56 -1.85
N SER A 7 5.74 -19.61 -1.22
CA SER A 7 4.54 -20.31 -1.71
C SER A 7 3.27 -19.49 -1.51
N HIS A 8 3.12 -18.84 -0.35
CA HIS A 8 1.93 -18.05 -0.04
C HIS A 8 2.28 -16.89 0.90
N THR A 9 1.95 -15.68 0.48
CA THR A 9 2.12 -14.45 1.27
C THR A 9 0.78 -13.79 1.63
N GLY A 10 -0.33 -14.49 1.38
CA GLY A 10 -1.66 -13.89 1.41
C GLY A 10 -1.88 -12.89 0.28
N GLY A 11 -3.07 -12.27 0.27
CA GLY A 11 -3.42 -11.23 -0.69
C GLY A 11 -3.67 -11.75 -2.10
N HIS A 12 -4.38 -12.88 -2.26
CA HIS A 12 -4.76 -13.44 -3.56
C HIS A 12 -5.37 -12.41 -4.51
N ARG A 13 -6.17 -11.48 -3.99
CA ARG A 13 -6.74 -10.36 -4.77
C ARG A 13 -5.70 -9.44 -5.42
N PHE A 14 -4.44 -9.51 -4.98
CA PHE A 14 -3.31 -8.73 -5.49
C PHE A 14 -2.26 -9.61 -6.19
N ALA A 15 -2.54 -10.89 -6.41
CA ALA A 15 -1.59 -11.78 -7.05
C ALA A 15 -1.31 -11.35 -8.51
N PRO A 16 -0.08 -11.54 -9.01
CA PRO A 16 1.11 -11.97 -8.29
C PRO A 16 1.65 -10.92 -7.32
N THR A 17 2.06 -11.33 -6.12
CA THR A 17 2.55 -10.45 -5.05
C THR A 17 4.07 -10.48 -4.92
N GLY A 18 4.66 -9.38 -4.45
CA GLY A 18 6.08 -9.30 -4.15
C GLY A 18 6.36 -8.35 -3.00
N PHE A 19 7.49 -8.55 -2.34
CA PHE A 19 7.94 -7.72 -1.22
C PHE A 19 9.39 -7.31 -1.43
N THR A 20 9.72 -6.07 -1.09
CA THR A 20 11.11 -5.62 -1.00
C THR A 20 11.53 -5.53 0.47
N PHE A 21 12.80 -5.87 0.71
CA PHE A 21 13.43 -5.85 2.02
C PHE A 21 14.81 -5.17 1.87
N PRO A 22 15.30 -4.47 2.93
CA PRO A 22 14.72 -4.37 4.27
C PRO A 22 13.60 -3.32 4.42
N ASP A 23 13.25 -2.61 3.34
CA ASP A 23 12.31 -1.47 3.37
C ASP A 23 10.83 -1.84 3.55
N GLY A 24 10.47 -3.13 3.55
CA GLY A 24 9.14 -3.59 3.95
C GLY A 24 8.02 -3.16 3.02
N ARG A 25 8.27 -3.09 1.71
CA ARG A 25 7.28 -2.60 0.73
C ARG A 25 6.53 -3.76 0.11
N ALA A 26 5.20 -3.69 0.13
CA ALA A 26 4.34 -4.67 -0.51
C ALA A 26 3.93 -4.21 -1.92
N TRP A 27 3.97 -5.16 -2.86
CA TRP A 27 3.60 -4.95 -4.26
C TRP A 27 2.61 -6.02 -4.72
N GLY A 28 1.77 -5.68 -5.69
CA GLY A 28 0.74 -6.55 -6.26
C GLY A 28 0.62 -6.38 -7.77
N PHE A 29 -0.14 -7.29 -8.37
CA PHE A 29 -0.39 -7.38 -9.82
C PHE A 29 0.93 -7.40 -10.60
N LEU A 30 1.95 -8.11 -10.11
CA LEU A 30 3.28 -8.05 -10.70
C LEU A 30 3.34 -8.81 -12.03
N ASP A 31 3.98 -8.17 -13.00
CA ASP A 31 4.47 -8.77 -14.24
C ASP A 31 6.00 -8.53 -14.35
N VAL A 32 6.64 -9.15 -15.34
CA VAL A 32 8.10 -9.02 -15.55
C VAL A 32 8.52 -7.55 -15.71
N PRO A 33 7.84 -6.71 -16.52
CA PRO A 33 8.18 -5.29 -16.63
C PRO A 33 8.03 -4.50 -15.32
N ALA A 34 7.01 -4.78 -14.51
CA ALA A 34 6.84 -4.11 -13.22
C ALA A 34 7.95 -4.50 -12.24
N LEU A 35 8.33 -5.78 -12.23
CA LEU A 35 9.42 -6.27 -11.38
C LEU A 35 10.76 -5.61 -11.73
N ASP A 36 11.12 -5.51 -13.01
CA ASP A 36 12.37 -4.86 -13.43
C ASP A 36 12.42 -3.39 -12.97
N ARG A 37 11.31 -2.66 -13.10
CA ARG A 37 11.19 -1.28 -12.59
C ARG A 37 11.38 -1.19 -11.09
N ILE A 38 10.74 -2.07 -10.31
CA ILE A 38 10.87 -2.11 -8.84
C ILE A 38 12.33 -2.37 -8.44
N VAL A 39 12.96 -3.36 -9.04
CA VAL A 39 14.35 -3.74 -8.74
C VAL A 39 15.33 -2.61 -9.05
N ARG A 40 15.11 -1.90 -10.16
CA ARG A 40 15.99 -0.82 -10.60
C ARG A 40 15.61 0.55 -10.04
N ARG A 41 14.49 0.66 -9.31
CA ARG A 41 13.80 1.93 -9.01
C ARG A 41 13.71 2.82 -10.26
N GLY A 42 13.37 2.18 -11.39
CA GLY A 42 13.41 2.77 -12.72
C GLY A 42 12.03 3.07 -13.29
N GLY A 43 11.99 3.83 -14.39
CA GLY A 43 10.74 4.23 -15.05
C GLY A 43 9.97 5.31 -14.29
N ARG A 44 8.82 5.72 -14.84
CA ARG A 44 7.97 6.73 -14.21
C ARG A 44 7.15 6.08 -13.09
N PRO A 45 7.11 6.64 -11.86
CA PRO A 45 6.33 6.08 -10.76
C PRO A 45 4.85 5.82 -11.09
N GLY A 46 4.24 6.66 -11.94
CA GLY A 46 2.87 6.46 -12.42
C GLY A 46 2.65 5.15 -13.19
N GLU A 47 3.70 4.53 -13.73
CA GLU A 47 3.61 3.20 -14.38
C GLU A 47 3.43 2.07 -13.36
N LEU A 48 3.70 2.33 -12.08
CA LEU A 48 3.46 1.41 -10.95
C LEU A 48 2.20 1.76 -10.15
N ARG A 49 1.40 2.71 -10.64
CA ARG A 49 0.13 3.09 -10.02
C ARG A 49 -0.77 1.87 -9.84
N GLY A 50 -1.35 1.72 -8.65
CA GLY A 50 -2.15 0.54 -8.29
C GLY A 50 -1.37 -0.75 -8.03
N ARG A 51 -0.05 -0.80 -8.31
CA ARG A 51 0.81 -1.97 -8.03
C ARG A 51 1.50 -1.86 -6.68
N TYR A 52 1.82 -0.65 -6.24
CA TYR A 52 2.30 -0.42 -4.88
C TYR A 52 1.15 -0.59 -3.88
N ARG A 53 1.31 -1.46 -2.88
CA ARG A 53 0.27 -1.73 -1.88
C ARG A 53 0.46 -0.91 -0.60
N GLY A 54 1.69 -0.51 -0.31
CA GLY A 54 2.06 0.27 0.86
C GLY A 54 3.20 -0.34 1.67
N ASN A 55 3.59 0.37 2.73
CA ASN A 55 4.56 -0.11 3.73
C ASN A 55 3.90 -1.13 4.69
N THR A 56 4.48 -2.32 4.83
CA THR A 56 3.95 -3.38 5.70
C THR A 56 4.04 -3.07 7.19
N ALA A 57 4.79 -2.04 7.59
CA ALA A 57 4.83 -1.55 8.97
C ALA A 57 3.59 -0.73 9.36
N LEU A 58 2.76 -0.34 8.38
CA LEU A 58 1.53 0.41 8.62
C LEU A 58 0.31 -0.51 8.60
N ASP A 59 -0.74 -0.09 9.31
CA ASP A 59 -2.07 -0.70 9.13
C ASP A 59 -2.60 -0.47 7.69
N GLN A 60 -3.71 -1.14 7.34
CA GLN A 60 -4.29 -1.05 5.99
C GLN A 60 -4.69 0.37 5.57
N TRP A 61 -5.07 1.23 6.52
CA TRP A 61 -5.47 2.61 6.25
C TRP A 61 -4.23 3.48 6.01
N GLY A 62 -3.22 3.31 6.84
CA GLY A 62 -1.89 3.89 6.69
C GLY A 62 -1.24 3.52 5.37
N GLN A 63 -1.36 2.27 4.93
CA GLN A 63 -0.87 1.80 3.62
C GLN A 63 -1.52 2.56 2.46
N VAL A 64 -2.83 2.87 2.52
CA VAL A 64 -3.50 3.66 1.47
C VAL A 64 -3.00 5.11 1.45
N ALA A 65 -2.86 5.73 2.63
CA ALA A 65 -2.35 7.10 2.73
C ALA A 65 -0.88 7.18 2.27
N GLU A 66 -0.05 6.23 2.65
CA GLU A 66 1.37 6.16 2.31
C GLU A 66 1.60 5.84 0.82
N ARG A 67 0.74 5.00 0.23
CA ARG A 67 0.76 4.73 -1.22
C ARG A 67 0.56 6.01 -2.03
N GLU A 68 -0.32 6.90 -1.60
CA GLU A 68 -0.52 8.20 -2.26
C GLU A 68 0.73 9.08 -2.21
N LEU A 69 1.51 9.00 -1.12
CA LEU A 69 2.79 9.70 -1.03
C LEU A 69 3.80 9.15 -2.04
N PHE A 70 3.82 7.83 -2.26
CA PHE A 70 4.58 7.23 -3.35
C PHE A 70 4.08 7.69 -4.73
N GLU A 71 2.77 7.76 -4.96
CA GLU A 71 2.21 8.25 -6.24
C GLU A 71 2.61 9.72 -6.51
N ARG A 72 2.70 10.55 -5.47
CA ARG A 72 3.06 11.99 -5.58
C ARG A 72 4.56 12.25 -5.69
N PHE A 73 5.36 11.60 -4.84
CA PHE A 73 6.80 11.86 -4.72
C PHE A 73 7.66 10.85 -5.47
N GLY A 74 7.05 9.78 -5.99
CA GLY A 74 7.72 8.78 -6.79
C GLY A 74 8.77 7.99 -6.02
N TRP A 75 9.83 7.57 -6.71
CA TRP A 75 10.91 6.78 -6.12
C TRP A 75 11.60 7.45 -4.94
N GLY A 76 11.70 8.79 -4.93
CA GLY A 76 12.29 9.54 -3.82
C GLY A 76 11.47 9.44 -2.53
N TRP A 77 10.20 9.04 -2.60
CA TRP A 77 9.42 8.71 -1.41
C TRP A 77 10.06 7.61 -0.58
N LEU A 78 10.65 6.60 -1.23
CA LEU A 78 11.17 5.41 -0.55
C LEU A 78 12.42 5.69 0.31
N ASP A 79 13.02 6.87 0.17
CA ASP A 79 14.15 7.34 0.98
C ASP A 79 13.70 8.18 2.19
N HIS A 80 12.37 8.31 2.41
CA HIS A 80 11.80 8.91 3.61
C HIS A 80 11.50 7.85 4.67
N GLU A 81 11.62 8.25 5.92
CA GLU A 81 11.30 7.45 7.10
C GLU A 81 10.01 7.97 7.73
N ILE A 82 9.02 7.08 7.89
CA ILE A 82 7.80 7.40 8.64
C ILE A 82 8.14 7.35 10.14
N THR A 83 8.03 8.50 10.80
CA THR A 83 8.35 8.67 12.22
C THR A 83 7.11 8.55 13.10
N SER A 84 5.91 8.73 12.53
CA SER A 84 4.65 8.52 13.24
C SER A 84 3.54 8.11 12.26
N SER A 85 2.68 7.20 12.73
CA SER A 85 1.45 6.81 12.05
C SER A 85 0.36 6.60 13.08
N HIS A 86 -0.76 7.30 12.92
CA HIS A 86 -1.92 7.17 13.78
C HIS A 86 -3.19 7.10 12.93
N THR A 87 -4.04 6.12 13.23
CA THR A 87 -5.30 5.90 12.52
C THR A 87 -6.46 6.00 13.49
N GLU A 88 -7.40 6.89 13.21
CA GLU A 88 -8.67 7.04 13.92
C GLU A 88 -9.78 6.53 13.01
N VAL A 89 -10.30 5.35 13.30
CA VAL A 89 -11.45 4.78 12.57
C VAL A 89 -12.73 5.31 13.20
N ALA A 90 -13.59 5.91 12.39
CA ALA A 90 -14.88 6.45 12.83
C ALA A 90 -15.85 5.33 13.23
N ASP A 91 -16.89 5.71 13.99
CA ASP A 91 -17.98 4.83 14.35
C ASP A 91 -18.61 4.19 13.09
N GLY A 92 -18.81 2.87 13.14
CA GLY A 92 -19.25 2.08 12.00
C GLY A 92 -18.12 1.50 11.15
N GLY A 93 -16.85 1.85 11.39
CA GLY A 93 -15.71 1.14 10.81
C GLY A 93 -15.47 1.35 9.31
N ARG A 94 -16.20 2.26 8.67
CA ARG A 94 -16.18 2.47 7.21
C ARG A 94 -15.39 3.69 6.74
N LEU A 95 -14.97 4.55 7.66
CA LEU A 95 -14.21 5.77 7.40
C LEU A 95 -13.09 5.88 8.43
N ALA A 96 -11.90 6.28 8.01
CA ALA A 96 -10.78 6.52 8.89
C ALA A 96 -10.06 7.82 8.55
N THR A 97 -9.60 8.51 9.60
CA THR A 97 -8.63 9.60 9.49
C THR A 97 -7.25 9.05 9.82
N VAL A 98 -6.32 9.20 8.88
CA VAL A 98 -4.93 8.74 9.02
C VAL A 98 -4.03 9.96 9.14
N LYS A 99 -3.19 10.00 10.16
CA LYS A 99 -2.16 11.02 10.37
C LYS A 99 -0.79 10.35 10.22
N LEU A 100 0.01 10.85 9.29
CA LEU A 100 1.38 10.41 9.05
C LEU A 100 2.35 11.56 9.34
N ALA A 101 3.50 11.25 9.93
CA ALA A 101 4.65 12.13 9.98
C ALA A 101 5.87 11.39 9.42
N TRP A 102 6.73 12.12 8.72
CA TRP A 102 7.95 11.55 8.16
C TRP A 102 9.08 12.57 8.13
N GLN A 103 10.29 12.06 7.95
CA GLN A 103 11.50 12.81 7.68
C GLN A 103 12.22 12.23 6.47
N GLY A 104 13.13 12.98 5.87
CA GLY A 104 13.94 12.48 4.76
C GLY A 104 14.59 13.59 3.95
N PRO A 105 15.02 13.26 2.71
CA PRO A 105 15.79 14.17 1.85
C PRO A 105 15.13 15.52 1.56
N THR A 106 13.80 15.59 1.64
CA THR A 106 13.04 16.83 1.40
C THR A 106 12.62 17.56 2.69
N GLY A 107 13.15 17.13 3.84
CA GLY A 107 12.80 17.64 5.17
C GLY A 107 11.71 16.83 5.86
N ALA A 108 11.29 17.31 7.03
CA ALA A 108 10.18 16.75 7.77
C ALA A 108 8.84 17.28 7.23
N ALA A 109 7.81 16.44 7.27
CA ALA A 109 6.46 16.83 6.90
C ALA A 109 5.43 15.90 7.54
N THR A 110 4.17 16.33 7.47
CA THR A 110 3.02 15.59 7.96
C THR A 110 1.94 15.50 6.90
N ALA A 111 1.08 14.49 7.00
CA ALA A 111 -0.12 14.37 6.20
C ALA A 111 -1.31 13.94 7.05
N THR A 112 -2.48 14.50 6.74
CA THR A 112 -3.76 14.01 7.22
C THR A 112 -4.56 13.52 6.02
N ALA A 113 -4.97 12.26 6.04
CA ALA A 113 -5.73 11.61 4.99
C ALA A 113 -7.09 11.12 5.50
N SER A 114 -8.09 11.17 4.64
CA SER A 114 -9.38 10.52 4.83
C SER A 114 -9.47 9.33 3.89
N VAL A 115 -9.69 8.13 4.45
CA VAL A 115 -9.75 6.86 3.72
C VAL A 115 -11.05 6.17 4.08
N GLU A 116 -11.73 5.57 3.11
CA GLU A 116 -12.99 4.86 3.34
C GLU A 116 -13.02 3.45 2.76
N VAL A 117 -13.93 2.62 3.28
CA VAL A 117 -14.28 1.33 2.69
C VAL A 117 -15.24 1.56 1.53
N ALA A 118 -14.72 1.44 0.30
CA ALA A 118 -15.54 1.54 -0.91
C ALA A 118 -16.54 0.38 -1.02
N ARG A 119 -16.09 -0.83 -0.68
CA ARG A 119 -16.90 -2.06 -0.63
C ARG A 119 -16.15 -3.15 0.14
N ASP A 120 -16.87 -4.18 0.53
CA ASP A 120 -16.30 -5.41 1.08
C ASP A 120 -16.21 -6.43 -0.06
N VAL A 121 -15.03 -7.04 -0.23
CA VAL A 121 -14.79 -8.02 -1.29
C VAL A 121 -14.57 -9.42 -0.70
N PRO A 122 -15.02 -10.48 -1.38
CA PRO A 122 -14.72 -11.86 -0.99
C PRO A 122 -13.22 -12.12 -0.83
N VAL A 123 -12.84 -12.82 0.24
CA VAL A 123 -11.50 -13.37 0.41
C VAL A 123 -11.47 -14.74 -0.28
N LEU A 124 -10.83 -14.78 -1.45
CA LEU A 124 -10.80 -15.98 -2.28
C LEU A 124 -10.00 -17.12 -1.66
N VAL A 125 -10.61 -18.30 -1.61
CA VAL A 125 -9.97 -19.58 -1.27
C VAL A 125 -9.45 -20.22 -2.56
N CYS A 126 -8.22 -20.72 -2.51
CA CYS A 126 -7.59 -21.32 -3.69
C CYS A 126 -8.34 -22.58 -4.13
N GLY A 127 -8.74 -22.64 -5.40
CA GLY A 127 -9.43 -23.80 -5.97
C GLY A 127 -10.95 -23.81 -5.73
N GLU A 128 -11.48 -22.80 -5.03
CA GLU A 128 -12.91 -22.67 -4.79
C GLU A 128 -13.50 -21.50 -5.58
N ALA A 129 -14.79 -21.60 -5.87
CA ALA A 129 -15.51 -20.55 -6.58
C ALA A 129 -15.70 -19.32 -5.67
N PRO A 130 -15.54 -18.08 -6.17
CA PRO A 130 -15.65 -16.86 -5.37
C PRO A 130 -16.94 -16.72 -4.55
N GLU A 131 -18.05 -17.25 -5.06
CA GLU A 131 -19.36 -17.27 -4.43
C GLU A 131 -19.44 -18.10 -3.15
N LEU A 132 -18.46 -19.00 -2.92
CA LEU A 132 -18.37 -19.82 -1.71
C LEU A 132 -17.57 -19.15 -0.59
N ALA A 133 -17.04 -17.94 -0.81
CA ALA A 133 -16.21 -17.27 0.18
C ALA A 133 -17.00 -16.88 1.44
N GLU A 134 -16.58 -17.42 2.58
CA GLU A 134 -17.18 -17.12 3.89
C GLU A 134 -16.64 -15.83 4.53
N LYS A 135 -15.55 -15.28 3.98
CA LYS A 135 -14.86 -14.12 4.55
C LYS A 135 -14.82 -12.98 3.55
N THR A 136 -14.91 -11.76 4.05
CA THR A 136 -14.71 -10.54 3.26
C THR A 136 -13.53 -9.72 3.79
N SER A 137 -13.00 -8.86 2.93
CA SER A 137 -11.95 -7.90 3.25
C SER A 137 -12.33 -6.55 2.64
N PRO A 138 -12.10 -5.43 3.35
CA PRO A 138 -12.44 -4.13 2.83
C PRO A 138 -11.55 -3.77 1.63
N GLU A 139 -12.16 -3.18 0.60
CA GLU A 139 -11.45 -2.41 -0.42
C GLU A 139 -11.44 -0.94 -0.01
N LEU A 140 -10.25 -0.45 0.30
CA LEU A 140 -10.05 0.92 0.79
C LEU A 140 -9.72 1.88 -0.34
N VAL A 141 -10.32 3.07 -0.29
CA VAL A 141 -10.06 4.17 -1.22
C VAL A 141 -9.72 5.45 -0.48
N LEU A 142 -8.72 6.16 -0.99
CA LEU A 142 -8.38 7.49 -0.51
C LEU A 142 -9.43 8.49 -0.99
N ARG A 143 -9.96 9.32 -0.08
CA ARG A 143 -10.87 10.41 -0.42
C ARG A 143 -10.18 11.77 -0.47
N SER A 144 -9.30 12.03 0.48
CA SER A 144 -8.52 13.25 0.50
C SER A 144 -7.21 13.03 1.26
N ILE A 145 -6.22 13.85 0.94
CA ILE A 145 -4.98 13.95 1.71
C ILE A 145 -4.47 15.39 1.64
N THR A 146 -4.09 15.91 2.81
CA THR A 146 -3.50 17.24 2.95
C THR A 146 -2.12 17.09 3.55
N ILE A 147 -1.11 17.62 2.88
CA ILE A 147 0.29 17.58 3.30
C ILE A 147 0.68 18.94 3.87
N ARG A 148 1.39 18.96 5.00
CA ARG A 148 1.93 20.16 5.65
C ARG A 148 3.42 19.98 5.89
N ARG A 149 4.21 20.99 5.55
CA ARG A 149 5.65 21.07 5.80
C ARG A 149 5.92 22.03 6.95
#